data_AF-A0A6A7AJ89-F1
#
_entry.id   AF-A0A6A7AJ89-F1
#
_cell.length_a   1.000
_cell.length_b   1.000
_cell.length_c   1.000
_cell.angle_alpha   90.00
_cell.angle_beta   90.00
_cell.angle_gamma   90.00
#
_symmetry.space_group_name_H-M   'P 1'
#
loop_
_entity.id
_entity.type
_entity.pdbx_description
1 polymer ?
#
loop_
_entity_poly.entity_id
_entity_poly.type
_entity_poly.pdbx_seq_one_letter_code
_entity_poly.pdbx_strand_id
1 'polypeptide(L)'
;MSFFQSLSSPSLIYIFGSWESLDQHMNHFIPSAPNQATLKSLQGDVSVEWLLHVGVERGEMGLPGPGDGGVVGVRREVVEGREDGREVERRVEKDEREGRIEGGWRVDGVDGREEWVEVCVFGSGKEYDEFERKAGNEDGSGGGEVGWAKVLDI
;
A
#
# COMPACT_ATOMS: atom_id res chain seq x y z
N MET A 1 -3.93 11.09 5.84
CA MET A 1 -4.72 9.89 5.52
C MET A 1 -5.37 10.13 4.16
N SER A 2 -5.27 9.18 3.24
CA SER A 2 -5.65 9.34 1.83
C SER A 2 -6.51 8.17 1.38
N PHE A 3 -7.47 8.42 0.50
CA PHE A 3 -8.48 7.45 0.07
C PHE A 3 -8.37 7.20 -1.42
N PHE A 4 -8.45 5.93 -1.82
CA PHE A 4 -8.37 5.53 -3.21
C PHE A 4 -9.45 4.50 -3.53
N GLN A 5 -9.99 4.54 -4.74
CA GLN A 5 -10.94 3.55 -5.23
C GLN A 5 -10.23 2.59 -6.18
N SER A 6 -10.46 1.29 -6.01
CA SER A 6 -9.90 0.30 -6.92
C SER A 6 -10.38 0.51 -8.36
N LEU A 7 -9.46 0.33 -9.30
CA LEU A 7 -9.77 0.31 -10.73
C LEU A 7 -10.42 -0.99 -11.18
N SER A 8 -10.16 -2.10 -10.48
CA SER A 8 -10.72 -3.42 -10.81
C SER A 8 -12.07 -3.69 -10.13
N SER A 9 -12.33 -3.07 -8.98
CA SER A 9 -13.62 -3.20 -8.29
C SER A 9 -14.02 -1.89 -7.58
N PRO A 10 -15.01 -1.14 -8.09
CA PRO A 10 -15.43 0.13 -7.49
C PRO A 10 -15.92 0.03 -6.03
N SER A 11 -16.26 -1.17 -5.55
CA SER A 11 -16.65 -1.42 -4.15
C SER A 11 -15.48 -1.53 -3.18
N LEU A 12 -14.24 -1.60 -3.68
CA LEU A 12 -13.04 -1.66 -2.85
C LEU A 12 -12.42 -0.27 -2.72
N ILE A 13 -12.25 0.17 -1.47
CA ILE A 13 -11.60 1.42 -1.10
C ILE A 13 -10.31 1.09 -0.36
N TYR A 14 -9.22 1.69 -0.79
CA TYR A 14 -7.92 1.63 -0.13
C TYR A 14 -7.76 2.88 0.72
N ILE A 15 -7.30 2.71 1.95
CA ILE A 15 -7.06 3.80 2.89
C ILE A 15 -5.59 3.74 3.31
N PHE A 16 -4.86 4.82 3.05
CA PHE A 16 -3.48 4.96 3.48
C PHE A 16 -3.40 5.98 4.60
N GLY A 17 -2.86 5.55 5.74
CA GLY A 17 -2.55 6.44 6.86
C GLY A 17 -1.09 6.29 7.26
N SER A 18 -0.56 7.33 7.88
CA SER A 18 0.79 7.38 8.44
C SER A 18 0.68 7.70 9.93
N TRP A 19 1.53 7.02 10.72
CA TRP A 19 1.64 7.20 12.16
C TRP A 19 3.10 7.14 12.55
N GLU A 20 3.45 7.80 13.65
CA GLU A 20 4.81 7.79 14.21
C GLU A 20 5.21 6.38 14.69
N SER A 21 4.24 5.54 15.05
CA SER A 21 4.49 4.16 15.45
C SER A 21 3.24 3.27 15.31
N LEU A 22 3.47 1.95 15.26
CA LEU A 22 2.40 0.95 15.34
C LEU A 22 1.56 1.12 16.62
N ASP A 23 2.19 1.44 17.75
CA ASP A 23 1.50 1.68 19.02
C ASP A 23 0.53 2.86 18.90
N GLN A 24 0.99 3.99 18.34
CA GLN A 24 0.15 5.17 18.11
C GLN A 24 -1.12 4.82 17.33
N HIS A 25 -0.99 4.04 16.25
CA HIS A 25 -2.16 3.62 15.48
C HIS A 25 -3.04 2.65 16.27
N MET A 26 -2.48 1.54 16.74
CA MET A 26 -3.23 0.40 17.28
C MET A 26 -3.85 0.68 18.65
N ASN A 27 -3.11 1.34 19.53
CA ASN A 27 -3.47 1.47 20.95
C ASN A 27 -4.00 2.87 21.31
N HIS A 28 -3.83 3.87 20.44
CA HIS A 28 -4.33 5.22 20.70
C HIS A 28 -5.34 5.68 19.65
N PHE A 29 -5.04 5.58 18.35
CA PHE A 29 -5.95 6.03 17.30
C PHE A 29 -7.16 5.12 17.12
N ILE A 30 -6.95 3.81 16.89
CA ILE A 30 -8.04 2.85 16.67
C ILE A 30 -9.07 2.88 17.81
N PRO A 31 -8.70 2.81 19.09
CA PRO A 31 -9.66 2.84 20.20
C PRO A 31 -10.16 4.24 20.56
N SER A 32 -9.68 5.31 19.89
CA SER A 32 -10.10 6.68 20.20
C SER A 32 -11.60 6.87 20.00
N ALA A 33 -12.21 7.71 20.85
CA ALA A 33 -13.66 7.98 20.76
C ALA A 33 -14.12 8.51 19.39
N PRO A 34 -13.38 9.43 18.71
CA PRO A 34 -13.74 9.86 17.36
C PRO A 34 -13.71 8.72 16.34
N ASN A 35 -12.65 7.90 16.34
CA ASN A 35 -12.53 6.79 15.38
C ASN A 35 -13.61 5.72 15.64
N GLN A 36 -13.89 5.39 16.90
CA GLN A 36 -14.95 4.45 17.26
C GLN A 36 -16.34 4.96 16.87
N ALA A 37 -16.61 6.26 16.96
CA ALA A 37 -17.86 6.85 16.47
C ALA A 37 -18.00 6.69 14.94
N THR A 38 -16.91 6.91 14.19
CA THR A 38 -16.87 6.69 12.74
C THR A 38 -17.10 5.22 12.38
N LEU A 39 -16.35 4.29 12.99
CA LEU A 39 -16.50 2.85 12.74
C LEU A 39 -17.92 2.37 13.04
N LYS A 40 -18.54 2.88 14.11
CA LYS A 40 -19.93 2.57 14.44
C LYS A 40 -20.91 3.11 13.41
N SER A 41 -20.67 4.30 12.85
CA SER A 41 -21.53 4.88 11.81
C SER A 41 -21.50 4.11 10.49
N LEU A 42 -20.39 3.41 10.22
CA LEU A 42 -20.19 2.59 9.02
C LEU A 42 -20.55 1.10 9.23
N GLN A 43 -21.05 0.75 10.42
CA GLN A 43 -21.34 -0.62 10.78
C GLN A 43 -22.46 -1.19 9.89
N GLY A 44 -22.14 -2.25 9.13
CA GLY A 44 -23.07 -2.90 8.21
C GLY A 44 -23.01 -2.38 6.77
N ASP A 45 -22.36 -1.24 6.55
CA ASP A 45 -22.16 -0.66 5.22
C ASP A 45 -20.81 -1.05 4.61
N VAL A 46 -19.78 -1.26 5.44
CA VAL A 46 -18.42 -1.63 5.01
C VAL A 46 -17.86 -2.81 5.80
N SER A 47 -17.02 -3.60 5.14
CA SER A 47 -16.15 -4.62 5.74
C SER A 47 -14.68 -4.25 5.55
N VAL A 48 -13.82 -4.75 6.45
CA VAL A 48 -12.37 -4.69 6.27
C VAL A 48 -11.94 -6.00 5.64
N GLU A 49 -11.51 -5.95 4.38
CA GLU A 49 -10.98 -7.11 3.68
C GLU A 49 -9.57 -7.46 4.16
N TRP A 50 -8.72 -6.43 4.34
CA TRP A 50 -7.36 -6.57 4.85
C TRP A 50 -6.93 -5.29 5.55
N LEU A 51 -6.07 -5.46 6.56
CA LEU A 51 -5.37 -4.40 7.27
C LEU A 51 -3.94 -4.89 7.49
N LEU A 52 -2.97 -4.05 7.14
CA LEU A 52 -1.55 -4.33 7.30
C LEU A 52 -0.82 -3.07 7.72
N HIS A 53 0.29 -3.23 8.43
CA HIS A 53 1.15 -2.14 8.84
C HIS A 53 2.53 -2.35 8.25
N VAL A 54 3.03 -1.34 7.56
CA VAL A 54 4.33 -1.39 6.90
C VAL A 54 5.27 -0.42 7.60
N GLY A 55 6.44 -0.90 7.99
CA GLY A 55 7.52 -0.05 8.48
C GLY A 55 8.24 0.57 7.29
N VAL A 56 8.08 1.87 7.09
CA VAL A 56 8.78 2.65 6.06
C VAL A 56 9.87 3.50 6.72
N GLU A 57 11.09 3.49 6.17
CA GLU A 57 12.23 4.24 6.72
C GLU A 57 12.25 5.71 6.29
N ARG A 58 11.59 6.04 5.19
CA ARG A 58 11.53 7.39 4.62
C ARG A 58 10.24 8.08 5.04
N GLY A 59 10.23 9.43 4.98
CA GLY A 59 9.14 10.29 5.42
C GLY A 59 7.80 10.02 4.71
N GLU A 60 6.84 10.94 4.84
CA GLU A 60 5.49 10.78 4.25
C GLU A 60 5.54 10.24 2.81
N MET A 61 4.89 9.10 2.58
CA MET A 61 4.76 8.52 1.24
C MET A 61 4.24 9.59 0.28
N GLY A 62 4.89 9.75 -0.88
CA GLY A 62 4.55 10.74 -1.91
C GLY A 62 3.23 10.45 -2.64
N LEU A 63 2.18 10.05 -1.91
CA LEU A 63 0.88 9.67 -2.43
C LEU A 63 0.20 10.86 -3.14
N PRO A 64 -0.46 10.62 -4.29
CA PRO A 64 -1.14 11.68 -5.02
C PRO A 64 -2.37 12.16 -4.25
N GLY A 65 -2.62 13.46 -4.29
CA GLY A 65 -3.76 14.11 -3.69
C GLY A 65 -4.97 14.23 -4.63
N PRO A 66 -6.12 14.70 -4.11
CA PRO A 66 -7.29 14.98 -4.93
C PRO A 66 -6.96 15.98 -6.05
N GLY A 67 -7.36 15.66 -7.29
CA GLY A 67 -7.11 16.49 -8.47
C GLY A 67 -5.82 16.19 -9.22
N ASP A 68 -4.88 15.42 -8.65
CA ASP A 68 -3.61 15.09 -9.30
C ASP A 68 -3.76 14.07 -10.44
N GLY A 69 -4.87 13.33 -10.49
CA GLY A 69 -5.10 12.27 -11.47
C GLY A 69 -4.18 11.06 -11.31
N GLY A 70 -3.48 10.96 -10.17
CA GLY A 70 -2.53 9.90 -9.86
C GLY A 70 -3.17 8.54 -9.64
N VAL A 71 -2.38 7.51 -9.87
CA VAL A 71 -2.72 6.10 -9.67
C VAL A 71 -1.74 5.49 -8.69
N VAL A 72 -2.23 4.69 -7.75
CA VAL A 72 -1.43 3.94 -6.79
C VAL A 72 -1.64 2.45 -7.03
N GLY A 73 -0.54 1.71 -7.04
CA GLY A 73 -0.52 0.25 -6.98
C GLY A 73 -0.08 -0.22 -5.61
N VAL A 74 -0.76 -1.23 -5.08
CA VAL A 74 -0.29 -1.98 -3.91
C VAL A 74 0.09 -3.36 -4.39
N ARG A 75 1.35 -3.73 -4.21
CA ARG A 75 1.85 -5.08 -4.46
C ARG A 75 2.29 -5.71 -3.14
N ARG A 76 1.90 -6.96 -2.92
CA ARG A 76 2.24 -7.71 -1.71
C ARG A 76 3.05 -8.94 -2.10
N GLU A 77 4.25 -9.07 -1.55
CA GLU A 77 5.12 -10.22 -1.78
C GLU A 77 5.44 -10.90 -0.44
N VAL A 78 4.91 -12.11 -0.25
CA VAL A 78 5.14 -12.92 0.95
C VAL A 78 6.40 -13.75 0.75
N VAL A 79 7.32 -13.69 1.71
CA VAL A 79 8.60 -14.42 1.66
C VAL A 79 8.78 -15.30 2.90
N GLU A 80 9.49 -16.42 2.75
CA GLU A 80 9.80 -17.35 3.85
C GLU A 80 11.01 -16.85 4.67
N GLY A 81 10.90 -15.63 5.22
CA GLY A 81 11.92 -15.03 6.07
C GLY A 81 12.72 -13.90 5.40
N ARG A 82 13.35 -13.07 6.23
CA ARG A 82 14.02 -11.82 5.78
C ARG A 82 15.27 -12.04 4.93
N GLU A 83 15.94 -13.19 5.04
CA GLU A 83 17.13 -13.47 4.22
C GLU A 83 16.75 -13.60 2.74
N ASP A 84 15.66 -14.33 2.44
CA ASP A 84 15.08 -14.42 1.10
C ASP A 84 14.47 -13.08 0.67
N GLY A 85 14.03 -12.28 1.64
CA GLY A 85 13.55 -10.91 1.48
C GLY A 85 14.55 -9.89 0.94
N ARG A 86 15.87 -10.11 1.07
CA ARG A 86 16.90 -9.14 0.62
C ARG A 86 16.97 -8.99 -0.90
N GLU A 87 16.47 -9.97 -1.65
CA GLU A 87 16.37 -9.86 -3.11
C GLU A 87 15.20 -8.94 -3.50
N VAL A 88 14.07 -9.07 -2.80
CA VAL A 88 12.91 -8.18 -2.96
C VAL A 88 13.30 -6.75 -2.63
N GLU A 89 13.96 -6.54 -1.48
CA GLU A 89 14.45 -5.22 -1.05
C GLU A 89 15.39 -4.59 -2.10
N ARG A 90 16.37 -5.33 -2.62
CA ARG A 90 17.28 -4.83 -3.68
C ARG A 90 16.58 -4.50 -4.99
N ARG A 91 15.59 -5.29 -5.39
CA ARG A 91 14.78 -5.01 -6.59
C ARG A 91 14.03 -3.70 -6.41
N VAL A 92 13.41 -3.53 -5.25
CA VAL A 92 12.64 -2.35 -4.90
C VAL A 92 13.54 -1.13 -4.81
N GLU A 93 14.67 -1.16 -4.09
CA GLU A 93 15.62 -0.04 -4.02
C GLU A 93 16.04 0.49 -5.39
N LYS A 94 16.16 -0.39 -6.40
CA LYS A 94 16.48 0.01 -7.77
C LYS A 94 15.33 0.82 -8.39
N ASP A 95 14.10 0.37 -8.20
CA ASP A 95 12.89 1.01 -8.73
C ASP A 95 12.49 2.28 -7.91
N GLU A 96 12.78 2.30 -6.60
CA GLU A 96 12.64 3.48 -5.73
C GLU A 96 13.54 4.63 -6.19
N ARG A 97 14.76 4.33 -6.67
CA ARG A 97 15.67 5.35 -7.23
C ARG A 97 15.11 6.00 -8.49
N GLU A 98 14.18 5.35 -9.17
CA GLU A 98 13.44 5.94 -10.30
C GLU A 98 12.24 6.79 -9.85
N GLY A 99 11.99 6.88 -8.53
CA GLY A 99 11.01 7.77 -7.90
C GLY A 99 9.57 7.26 -7.95
N ARG A 100 9.36 5.95 -8.13
CA ARG A 100 8.06 5.36 -8.47
C ARG A 100 7.49 4.41 -7.42
N ILE A 101 8.31 3.96 -6.49
CA ILE A 101 7.95 2.94 -5.52
C ILE A 101 8.40 3.39 -4.14
N GLU A 102 7.56 3.14 -3.14
CA GLU A 102 7.94 3.12 -1.73
C GLU A 102 7.50 1.78 -1.16
N GLY A 103 8.30 1.17 -0.29
CA GLY A 103 7.94 -0.11 0.29
C GLY A 103 8.55 -0.33 1.66
N GLY A 104 8.12 -1.41 2.29
CA GLY A 104 8.70 -1.80 3.56
C GLY A 104 8.26 -3.17 4.03
N TRP A 105 8.88 -3.59 5.12
CA TRP A 105 8.52 -4.82 5.82
C TRP A 105 7.23 -4.62 6.60
N ARG A 106 6.34 -5.60 6.52
CA ARG A 106 5.19 -5.68 7.40
C ARG A 106 5.65 -5.79 8.86
N VAL A 107 5.09 -4.96 9.75
CA VAL A 107 5.50 -4.86 11.16
C VAL A 107 4.46 -5.40 12.15
N ASP A 108 3.27 -5.75 11.68
CA ASP A 108 2.18 -6.36 12.46
C ASP A 108 1.99 -7.86 12.12
N GLY A 109 3.05 -8.50 11.60
CA GLY A 109 3.03 -9.87 11.08
C GLY A 109 2.74 -10.97 12.11
N VAL A 110 2.43 -12.15 11.58
CA VAL A 110 2.12 -13.40 12.32
C VAL A 110 3.35 -14.32 12.28
N ASP A 111 3.67 -14.97 13.41
CA ASP A 111 4.86 -15.82 13.59
C ASP A 111 5.22 -16.69 12.36
N GLY A 112 6.45 -16.55 11.88
CA GLY A 112 7.05 -17.43 10.87
C GLY A 112 6.81 -17.06 9.40
N ARG A 113 6.15 -15.94 9.09
CA ARG A 113 6.05 -15.40 7.73
C ARG A 113 6.35 -13.91 7.71
N GLU A 114 7.25 -13.50 6.81
CA GLU A 114 7.56 -12.09 6.57
C GLU A 114 6.89 -11.66 5.27
N GLU A 115 6.41 -10.43 5.22
CA GLU A 115 5.70 -9.89 4.06
C GLU A 115 6.32 -8.54 3.72
N TRP A 116 6.77 -8.41 2.46
CA TRP A 116 7.18 -7.14 1.90
C TRP A 116 6.00 -6.53 1.16
N VAL A 117 5.75 -5.24 1.39
CA VAL A 117 4.67 -4.51 0.75
C VAL A 117 5.27 -3.36 -0.03
N GLU A 118 4.97 -3.32 -1.33
CA GLU A 118 5.34 -2.25 -2.24
C GLU A 118 4.11 -1.40 -2.53
N VAL A 119 4.28 -0.10 -2.44
CA VAL A 119 3.32 0.93 -2.84
C VAL A 119 3.94 1.68 -4.03
N CYS A 120 3.42 1.41 -5.21
CA CYS A 120 3.88 2.07 -6.44
C CYS A 120 3.00 3.30 -6.67
N VAL A 121 3.62 4.47 -6.82
CA VAL A 121 2.92 5.73 -7.08
C VAL A 121 3.24 6.20 -8.50
N PHE A 122 2.18 6.46 -9.28
CA PHE A 122 2.27 6.97 -10.64
C PHE A 122 1.52 8.28 -10.76
N GLY A 123 2.11 9.25 -11.48
CA GLY A 123 1.49 10.55 -11.71
C GLY A 123 0.28 10.49 -12.65
N SER A 124 0.11 9.39 -13.40
CA SER A 124 -1.05 9.19 -14.26
C SER A 124 -1.27 7.71 -14.60
N GLY A 125 -2.48 7.37 -15.05
CA GLY A 125 -2.77 6.05 -15.61
C GLY A 125 -1.91 5.68 -16.83
N LYS A 126 -1.46 6.67 -17.63
CA LYS A 126 -0.55 6.41 -18.76
C LYS A 126 0.84 6.00 -18.31
N GLU A 127 1.36 6.64 -17.26
CA GLU A 127 2.67 6.28 -16.70
C GLU A 127 2.64 4.86 -16.12
N TYR A 128 1.51 4.49 -15.51
CA TYR A 128 1.22 3.14 -15.07
C TYR A 128 1.17 2.15 -16.24
N ASP A 129 0.41 2.43 -17.31
CA ASP A 129 0.33 1.55 -18.49
C ASP A 129 1.73 1.28 -19.10
N GLU A 130 2.57 2.32 -19.15
CA GLU A 130 3.95 2.21 -19.63
C GLU A 130 4.84 1.36 -18.70
N PHE A 131 4.67 1.50 -17.38
CA PHE A 131 5.35 0.69 -16.38
C PHE A 131 4.96 -0.78 -16.51
N GLU A 132 3.67 -1.12 -16.57
CA GLU A 132 3.23 -2.51 -16.71
C GLU A 132 3.72 -3.14 -18.00
N ARG A 133 3.65 -2.40 -19.11
CA ARG A 133 4.16 -2.89 -20.39
C ARG A 133 5.66 -3.20 -20.31
N LYS A 134 6.45 -2.40 -19.58
CA LYS A 134 7.89 -2.65 -19.41
C LYS A 134 8.15 -3.82 -18.47
N ALA A 135 7.48 -3.85 -17.31
CA ALA A 135 7.60 -4.92 -16.32
C ALA A 135 7.20 -6.29 -16.91
N GLY A 136 6.11 -6.36 -17.67
CA GLY A 136 5.66 -7.58 -18.33
C GLY A 136 6.58 -8.09 -19.46
N ASN A 137 7.56 -7.29 -19.90
CA ASN A 137 8.54 -7.67 -20.92
C ASN A 137 9.92 -8.06 -20.33
N GLU A 138 10.21 -7.77 -19.06
CA GLU A 138 11.56 -7.91 -18.50
C GLU A 138 11.76 -9.09 -17.54
N ASP A 139 10.74 -9.62 -16.86
CA ASP A 139 10.78 -10.96 -16.26
C ASP A 139 9.44 -11.28 -15.62
N GLY A 140 9.11 -12.57 -15.53
CA GLY A 140 7.92 -13.07 -14.82
C GLY A 140 7.89 -12.55 -13.39
N SER A 141 7.14 -11.47 -13.15
CA SER A 141 7.02 -10.87 -11.83
C SER A 141 6.42 -11.88 -10.86
N GLY A 142 7.15 -12.13 -9.77
CA GLY A 142 6.77 -13.01 -8.67
C GLY A 142 5.32 -12.85 -8.25
N GLY A 143 4.73 -13.96 -7.82
CA GLY A 143 3.29 -14.17 -7.58
C GLY A 143 2.70 -13.38 -6.40
N GLY A 144 2.87 -12.07 -6.40
CA GLY A 144 2.23 -11.15 -5.48
C GLY A 144 0.85 -10.71 -5.94
N GLU A 145 -0.04 -10.45 -4.99
CA GLU A 145 -1.32 -9.80 -5.27
C GLU A 145 -1.05 -8.32 -5.58
N VAL A 146 -1.56 -7.84 -6.71
CA VAL A 146 -1.43 -6.44 -7.13
C VAL A 146 -2.82 -5.82 -7.26
N GLY A 147 -3.07 -4.75 -6.50
CA GLY A 147 -4.28 -3.95 -6.56
C GLY A 147 -3.99 -2.53 -7.02
N TRP A 148 -4.73 -2.04 -8.01
CA TRP A 148 -4.59 -0.69 -8.54
C TRP A 148 -5.77 0.19 -8.11
N ALA A 149 -5.47 1.43 -7.74
CA ALA A 149 -6.47 2.37 -7.24
C ALA A 149 -6.18 3.82 -7.68
N LYS A 150 -7.24 4.58 -7.94
CA LYS A 150 -7.18 6.02 -8.23
C LYS A 150 -7.57 6.82 -7.00
N VAL A 151 -7.08 8.04 -6.86
CA VAL A 151 -7.47 8.94 -5.76
C VAL A 151 -8.99 9.13 -5.76
N LEU A 152 -9.59 9.05 -4.57
CA LEU A 152 -10.99 9.36 -4.32
C LEU A 152 -11.09 10.82 -3.86
N ASP A 153 -11.87 11.63 -4.57
CA ASP A 153 -12.15 13.03 -4.23
C ASP A 153 -13.36 13.08 -3.30
N ILE A 154 -13.12 13.19 -1.99
CA ILE A 154 -14.14 13.20 -0.92
C ILE A 154 -13.92 14.32 0.08
#